data_AF-A0A533ZW30-F1
#
_entry.id   AF-A0A533ZW30-F1
#
_cell.length_a   1.000
_cell.length_b   1.000
_cell.length_c   1.000
_cell.angle_alpha   90.00
_cell.angle_beta   90.00
_cell.angle_gamma   90.00
#
_symmetry.space_group_name_H-M   'P 1'
#
loop_
_entity.id
_entity.type
_entity.pdbx_description
1 polymer ?
#
loop_
_entity_poly.entity_id
_entity_poly.type
_entity_poly.pdbx_seq_one_letter_code
_entity_poly.pdbx_strand_id
1 'polypeptide(L)'
;MSAVGPSRTSGPQLRRLGGGAALLTAALAAAAAGQSPSGPAWTRGAVCYEIFVRSFFDSDGDGIGDLNGLIRKLGYVDSLGASCIWLMPVAQSPSYHGYDVSDYYRVAPAYGTNADFKRLVAEAHRRRIKVLVDMVLNHTSNENPWFQAALKDTTSPYR
;
A
#
# COMPACT_ATOMS: atom_id res chain seq x y z
N MET A 1 -92.39 15.40 28.42
CA MET A 1 -91.44 16.33 27.77
C MET A 1 -90.46 15.51 26.95
N SER A 2 -90.45 15.73 25.63
CA SER A 2 -89.42 15.52 24.57
C SER A 2 -88.27 14.53 24.83
N ALA A 3 -87.80 13.69 23.89
CA ALA A 3 -87.91 13.65 22.44
C ALA A 3 -87.62 12.23 21.88
N VAL A 4 -88.07 12.00 20.64
CA VAL A 4 -87.96 10.79 19.82
C VAL A 4 -86.76 10.89 18.85
N GLY A 5 -85.99 9.79 18.72
CA GLY A 5 -85.30 9.33 17.50
C GLY A 5 -84.05 10.07 16.97
N PRO A 6 -83.24 9.49 16.04
CA PRO A 6 -83.60 8.39 15.15
C PRO A 6 -82.62 7.18 15.08
N SER A 7 -83.19 6.10 14.57
CA SER A 7 -82.56 4.90 13.99
C SER A 7 -82.04 5.12 12.55
N ARG A 8 -81.20 4.18 12.07
CA ARG A 8 -80.81 3.80 10.67
C ARG A 8 -79.28 3.94 10.47
N THR A 9 -78.53 3.11 9.75
CA THR A 9 -78.75 1.95 8.87
C THR A 9 -77.41 1.27 8.57
N SER A 10 -77.46 -0.01 8.24
CA SER A 10 -76.53 -0.90 7.50
C SER A 10 -75.32 -0.32 6.72
N GLY A 11 -74.20 -1.06 6.78
CA GLY A 11 -73.16 -1.16 5.75
C GLY A 11 -72.52 -2.56 5.75
N PRO A 12 -72.13 -3.14 4.60
CA PRO A 12 -71.75 -4.56 4.49
C PRO A 12 -70.29 -4.86 4.83
N GLN A 13 -70.08 -6.12 5.21
CA GLN A 13 -68.90 -7.00 5.11
C GLN A 13 -67.52 -6.39 4.80
N LEU A 14 -66.49 -6.91 5.47
CA LEU A 14 -65.48 -7.67 4.74
C LEU A 14 -64.90 -8.80 5.62
N ARG A 15 -65.01 -10.02 5.09
CA ARG A 15 -64.41 -11.23 5.64
C ARG A 15 -62.89 -11.22 5.41
N ARG A 16 -62.21 -11.91 6.33
CA ARG A 16 -60.77 -12.20 6.40
C ARG A 16 -60.13 -12.53 5.04
N LEU A 17 -59.02 -11.85 4.77
CA LEU A 17 -57.83 -12.36 4.08
C LEU A 17 -56.70 -12.05 5.08
N GLY A 18 -56.01 -13.00 5.71
CA GLY A 18 -55.27 -14.07 5.08
C GLY A 18 -53.79 -13.68 5.10
N GLY A 19 -53.04 -14.23 6.05
CA GLY A 19 -51.60 -14.50 5.93
C GLY A 19 -50.60 -13.34 5.94
N GLY A 20 -49.65 -13.40 6.87
CA GLY A 20 -48.25 -13.10 6.58
C GLY A 20 -47.84 -11.62 6.62
N ALA A 21 -47.62 -11.08 7.81
CA ALA A 21 -46.79 -9.89 7.98
C ALA A 21 -46.06 -9.91 9.33
N ALA A 22 -45.28 -10.95 9.57
CA ALA A 22 -44.34 -10.97 10.68
C ALA A 22 -43.16 -11.84 10.29
N LEU A 23 -42.26 -11.33 9.44
CA LEU A 23 -40.89 -11.84 9.22
C LEU A 23 -40.25 -11.01 8.08
N LEU A 24 -39.91 -9.75 8.32
CA LEU A 24 -39.08 -9.01 7.36
C LEU A 24 -38.25 -7.88 7.98
N THR A 25 -37.85 -8.01 9.25
CA THR A 25 -37.02 -7.00 9.94
C THR A 25 -35.79 -7.58 10.64
N ALA A 26 -35.21 -8.69 10.15
CA ALA A 26 -33.98 -9.24 10.75
C ALA A 26 -32.88 -9.66 9.75
N ALA A 27 -33.03 -9.47 8.45
CA ALA A 27 -32.08 -10.02 7.47
C ALA A 27 -31.05 -9.02 6.89
N LEU A 28 -31.03 -7.75 7.32
CA LEU A 28 -30.05 -6.76 6.82
C LEU A 28 -28.99 -6.32 7.84
N ALA A 29 -29.00 -6.83 9.07
CA ALA A 29 -27.98 -6.47 10.07
C ALA A 29 -26.70 -7.33 10.01
N ALA A 30 -26.70 -8.44 9.27
CA ALA A 30 -25.60 -9.42 9.30
C ALA A 30 -24.48 -9.18 8.27
N ALA A 31 -24.66 -8.27 7.30
CA ALA A 31 -23.68 -8.08 6.22
C ALA A 31 -22.54 -7.08 6.57
N ALA A 32 -22.60 -6.44 7.74
CA ALA A 32 -21.58 -5.50 8.21
C ALA A 32 -20.71 -6.06 9.36
N ALA A 33 -20.69 -7.39 9.55
CA ALA A 33 -19.68 -8.02 10.40
C ALA A 33 -18.32 -7.83 9.72
N GLY A 34 -17.61 -6.79 10.18
CA GLY A 34 -16.43 -6.22 9.54
C GLY A 34 -15.40 -7.27 9.17
N GLN A 35 -14.96 -7.22 7.92
CA GLN A 35 -13.70 -7.85 7.55
C GLN A 35 -12.64 -7.29 8.50
N SER A 36 -12.00 -8.16 9.28
CA SER A 36 -10.82 -7.78 10.03
C SER A 36 -9.84 -7.14 9.04
N PRO A 37 -9.20 -6.00 9.37
CA PRO A 37 -8.33 -5.33 8.41
C PRO A 37 -7.29 -6.32 7.89
N SER A 38 -7.40 -6.69 6.62
CA SER A 38 -6.47 -7.61 5.97
C SER A 38 -5.19 -6.84 5.69
N GLY A 39 -4.15 -7.09 6.49
CA GLY A 39 -2.85 -6.46 6.30
C GLY A 39 -1.98 -6.55 7.56
N PRO A 40 -0.65 -6.38 7.41
CA PRO A 40 0.25 -6.39 8.55
C PRO A 40 -0.15 -5.32 9.58
N ALA A 41 -0.22 -5.69 10.86
CA ALA A 41 -0.72 -4.80 11.91
C ALA A 41 0.05 -3.46 12.02
N TRP A 42 1.33 -3.45 11.64
CA TRP A 42 2.19 -2.27 11.73
C TRP A 42 1.76 -1.12 10.83
N THR A 43 1.03 -1.37 9.74
CA THR A 43 0.64 -0.33 8.78
C THR A 43 -0.44 0.60 9.35
N ARG A 44 -1.18 0.15 10.36
CA ARG A 44 -2.23 0.96 11.00
C ARG A 44 -1.60 2.05 11.86
N GLY A 45 -1.73 3.30 11.41
CA GLY A 45 -1.15 4.47 12.08
C GLY A 45 0.35 4.65 11.82
N ALA A 46 0.92 3.94 10.83
CA ALA A 46 2.29 4.17 10.42
C ALA A 46 2.45 5.56 9.80
N VAL A 47 3.56 6.23 10.12
CA VAL A 47 3.99 7.45 9.44
C VAL A 47 5.22 7.09 8.62
N CYS A 48 5.05 7.11 7.30
CA CYS A 48 6.12 6.82 6.35
C CYS A 48 6.82 8.11 5.93
N TYR A 49 8.15 8.12 6.01
CA TYR A 49 8.99 9.19 5.49
C TYR A 49 9.59 8.75 4.16
N GLU A 50 9.17 9.36 3.06
CA GLU A 50 9.68 9.06 1.73
C GLU A 50 11.06 9.68 1.53
N ILE A 51 11.99 8.90 0.98
CA ILE A 51 13.40 9.29 0.85
C ILE A 51 13.88 9.02 -0.57
N PHE A 52 14.33 10.10 -1.22
CA PHE A 52 15.20 10.00 -2.38
C PHE A 52 16.66 9.89 -1.92
N VAL A 53 17.22 8.66 -1.90
CA VAL A 53 18.56 8.38 -1.34
C VAL A 53 19.62 9.33 -1.89
N ARG A 54 19.60 9.54 -3.22
CA ARG A 54 20.53 10.42 -3.96
C ARG A 54 20.67 11.83 -3.41
N SER A 55 19.62 12.37 -2.81
CA SER A 55 19.58 13.77 -2.36
C SER A 55 19.47 13.89 -0.84
N PHE A 56 19.53 12.79 -0.10
CA PHE A 56 19.28 12.80 1.34
C PHE A 56 20.53 13.09 2.16
N PHE A 57 21.58 12.26 2.03
CA PHE A 57 22.84 12.49 2.73
C PHE A 57 23.98 11.71 2.07
N ASP A 58 25.03 12.42 1.68
CA ASP A 58 26.28 11.88 1.14
C ASP A 58 27.24 11.54 2.30
N SER A 59 27.80 10.33 2.29
CA SER A 59 28.64 9.82 3.36
C SER A 59 30.12 9.69 3.01
N ASP A 60 30.49 9.80 1.73
CA ASP A 60 31.84 9.60 1.21
C ASP A 60 32.39 10.80 0.40
N GLY A 61 31.57 11.80 0.13
CA GLY A 61 31.96 13.08 -0.44
C GLY A 61 31.95 13.12 -1.98
N ASP A 62 31.30 12.16 -2.64
CA ASP A 62 31.21 12.12 -4.11
C ASP A 62 30.11 13.05 -4.69
N GLY A 63 29.31 13.69 -3.83
CA GLY A 63 28.21 14.57 -4.21
C GLY A 63 26.87 13.86 -4.42
N ILE A 64 26.79 12.57 -4.12
CA ILE A 64 25.60 11.72 -4.25
C ILE A 64 25.26 11.14 -2.87
N GLY A 65 23.99 11.26 -2.47
CA GLY A 65 23.51 10.60 -1.26
C GLY A 65 23.50 9.08 -1.42
N ASP A 66 23.87 8.38 -0.35
CA ASP A 66 24.09 6.93 -0.36
C ASP A 66 23.44 6.22 0.84
N LEU A 67 23.40 4.88 0.82
CA LEU A 67 22.74 4.09 1.87
C LEU A 67 23.44 4.23 3.23
N ASN A 68 24.75 4.46 3.25
CA ASN A 68 25.52 4.66 4.48
C ASN A 68 25.23 6.03 5.08
N GLY A 69 25.00 7.02 4.23
CA GLY A 69 24.55 8.33 4.63
C GLY A 69 23.16 8.28 5.25
N LEU A 70 22.22 7.57 4.62
CA LEU A 70 20.89 7.32 5.19
C LEU A 70 20.99 6.60 6.55
N ILE A 71 21.85 5.59 6.70
CA ILE A 71 22.09 4.93 7.99
C ILE A 71 22.53 5.92 9.07
N ARG A 72 23.46 6.83 8.76
CA ARG A 72 23.92 7.89 9.69
C ARG A 72 22.78 8.82 10.12
N LYS A 73 21.73 8.94 9.32
CA LYS A 73 20.57 9.82 9.56
C LYS A 73 19.32 9.12 10.08
N LEU A 74 19.36 7.81 10.32
CA LEU A 74 18.22 7.11 10.95
C LEU A 74 17.85 7.67 12.33
N GLY A 75 18.81 8.25 13.07
CA GLY A 75 18.50 8.95 14.32
C GLY A 75 17.65 10.21 14.12
N TYR A 76 17.84 10.92 12.99
CA TYR A 76 16.97 12.04 12.63
C TYR A 76 15.57 11.56 12.26
N VAL A 77 15.46 10.51 11.43
CA VAL A 77 14.17 9.90 11.05
C VAL A 77 13.38 9.46 12.29
N ASP A 78 14.05 8.82 13.25
CA ASP A 78 13.47 8.42 14.53
C ASP A 78 12.99 9.63 15.35
N SER A 79 13.80 10.71 15.40
CA SER A 79 13.43 11.95 16.11
C SER A 79 12.22 12.68 15.52
N LEU A 80 11.93 12.49 14.22
CA LEU A 80 10.71 12.99 13.59
C LEU A 80 9.46 12.19 14.00
N GLY A 81 9.63 10.98 14.56
CA GLY A 81 8.56 10.06 14.90
C GLY A 81 8.09 9.18 13.73
N ALA A 82 8.85 9.10 12.63
CA ALA A 82 8.51 8.23 11.51
C ALA A 82 8.74 6.76 11.90
N SER A 83 7.73 5.92 11.69
CA SER A 83 7.79 4.47 11.96
C SER A 83 8.11 3.64 10.72
N CYS A 84 8.26 4.29 9.56
CA CYS A 84 8.63 3.67 8.31
C CYS A 84 9.43 4.65 7.45
N ILE A 85 10.40 4.14 6.69
CA ILE A 85 10.99 4.83 5.54
C ILE A 85 10.47 4.18 4.26
N TRP A 86 10.13 5.01 3.27
CA TRP A 86 9.79 4.56 1.92
C TRP A 86 10.88 5.06 0.98
N LEU A 87 11.63 4.13 0.42
CA LEU A 87 12.69 4.45 -0.52
C LEU A 87 12.12 4.51 -1.93
N MET A 88 12.40 5.61 -2.62
CA MET A 88 12.39 5.66 -4.08
C MET A 88 13.31 4.55 -4.65
N PRO A 89 13.24 4.21 -5.96
CA PRO A 89 13.96 3.08 -6.50
C PRO A 89 15.45 3.07 -6.15
N VAL A 90 15.90 1.97 -5.53
CA VAL A 90 17.31 1.75 -5.14
C VAL A 90 17.98 0.66 -5.96
N ALA A 91 17.23 -0.04 -6.81
CA ALA A 91 17.76 -1.07 -7.69
C ALA A 91 18.61 -0.45 -8.82
N GLN A 92 19.49 -1.24 -9.41
CA GLN A 92 20.38 -0.78 -10.47
C GLN A 92 19.57 -0.32 -11.69
N SER A 93 19.91 0.89 -12.16
CA SER A 93 19.26 1.59 -13.26
C SER A 93 20.28 2.52 -13.91
N PRO A 94 20.19 2.77 -15.24
CA PRO A 94 21.06 3.74 -15.90
C PRO A 94 20.64 5.19 -15.65
N SER A 95 19.38 5.46 -15.29
CA SER A 95 18.94 6.81 -14.93
C SER A 95 19.23 7.16 -13.48
N TYR A 96 19.28 8.46 -13.17
CA TYR A 96 19.45 8.94 -11.81
C TYR A 96 18.21 8.75 -10.93
N HIS A 97 17.01 8.64 -11.54
CA HIS A 97 15.74 8.50 -10.82
C HIS A 97 15.35 7.04 -10.56
N GLY A 98 15.99 6.09 -11.24
CA GLY A 98 15.92 4.66 -10.91
C GLY A 98 14.67 3.92 -11.38
N TYR A 99 13.78 4.56 -12.13
CA TYR A 99 12.49 3.96 -12.53
C TYR A 99 12.59 3.04 -13.76
N ASP A 100 13.70 3.08 -14.48
CA ASP A 100 14.06 2.17 -15.56
C ASP A 100 15.09 1.15 -15.04
N VAL A 101 14.63 0.09 -14.39
CA VAL A 101 15.50 -0.89 -13.72
C VAL A 101 16.21 -1.81 -14.73
N SER A 102 17.53 -1.93 -14.64
CA SER A 102 18.35 -2.83 -15.45
C SER A 102 18.71 -4.13 -14.72
N ASP A 103 18.81 -4.12 -13.38
CA ASP A 103 18.99 -5.32 -12.56
C ASP A 103 18.25 -5.20 -11.21
N TYR A 104 17.16 -5.97 -11.05
CA TYR A 104 16.35 -6.00 -9.83
C TYR A 104 17.05 -6.63 -8.61
N TYR A 105 18.15 -7.37 -8.83
CA TYR A 105 18.87 -8.09 -7.77
C TYR A 105 20.08 -7.31 -7.25
N ARG A 106 20.34 -6.12 -7.80
CA ARG A 106 21.48 -5.28 -7.41
C ARG A 106 21.00 -3.91 -7.00
N VAL A 107 21.57 -3.41 -5.91
CA VAL A 107 21.49 -1.99 -5.54
C VAL A 107 22.24 -1.17 -6.60
N ALA A 108 21.75 0.03 -6.89
CA ALA A 108 22.42 0.98 -7.76
C ALA A 108 23.83 1.28 -7.22
N PRO A 109 24.90 1.13 -8.03
CA PRO A 109 26.27 1.31 -7.56
C PRO A 109 26.54 2.67 -6.89
N ALA A 110 25.86 3.73 -7.33
CA ALA A 110 25.96 5.07 -6.75
C ALA A 110 25.40 5.18 -5.32
N TYR A 111 24.63 4.19 -4.85
CA TYR A 111 24.09 4.16 -3.49
C TYR A 111 24.85 3.19 -2.56
N GLY A 112 25.75 2.36 -3.12
CA GLY A 112 26.50 1.33 -2.40
C GLY A 112 26.17 -0.09 -2.86
N THR A 113 26.17 -1.04 -1.93
CA THR A 113 26.06 -2.48 -2.23
C THR A 113 24.80 -3.13 -1.64
N ASN A 114 24.50 -4.36 -2.07
CA ASN A 114 23.47 -5.19 -1.42
C ASN A 114 23.76 -5.42 0.07
N ALA A 115 25.04 -5.42 0.48
CA ALA A 115 25.40 -5.56 1.88
C ALA A 115 25.05 -4.29 2.68
N ASP A 116 25.24 -3.11 2.08
CA ASP A 116 24.84 -1.84 2.68
C ASP A 116 23.33 -1.74 2.81
N PHE A 117 22.57 -2.20 1.81
CA PHE A 117 21.11 -2.27 1.91
C PHE A 117 20.63 -3.20 3.04
N LYS A 118 21.22 -4.40 3.16
CA LYS A 118 20.95 -5.30 4.29
C LYS A 118 21.25 -4.64 5.63
N ARG A 119 22.35 -3.88 5.71
CA ARG A 119 22.71 -3.13 6.93
C ARG A 119 21.73 -2.00 7.21
N LEU A 120 21.26 -1.26 6.21
CA LEU A 120 20.21 -0.25 6.35
C LEU A 120 18.95 -0.86 6.97
N VAL A 121 18.48 -1.98 6.41
CA VAL A 121 17.30 -2.68 6.92
C VAL A 121 17.50 -3.12 8.37
N ALA A 122 18.66 -3.69 8.70
CA ALA A 122 18.98 -4.11 10.06
C ALA A 122 18.99 -2.92 11.04
N GLU A 123 19.62 -1.80 10.68
CA GLU A 123 19.70 -0.60 11.51
C GLU A 123 18.35 0.11 11.68
N ALA A 124 17.54 0.15 10.62
CA ALA A 124 16.16 0.67 10.69
C ALA A 124 15.31 -0.20 11.63
N HIS A 125 15.38 -1.52 11.49
CA HIS A 125 14.63 -2.45 12.34
C HIS A 125 15.05 -2.38 13.81
N ARG A 126 16.34 -2.16 14.13
CA ARG A 126 16.79 -1.92 15.51
C ARG A 126 16.10 -0.71 16.16
N ARG A 127 15.71 0.27 15.35
CA ARG A 127 14.97 1.48 15.75
C ARG A 127 13.46 1.33 15.60
N ARG A 128 12.96 0.13 15.30
CA ARG A 128 11.54 -0.17 15.00
C ARG A 128 10.99 0.59 13.78
N ILE A 129 11.86 1.07 12.90
CA ILE A 129 11.50 1.70 11.62
C ILE A 129 11.37 0.61 10.56
N LYS A 130 10.23 0.54 9.88
CA LYS A 130 10.02 -0.35 8.73
C LYS A 130 10.65 0.22 7.46
N VAL A 131 11.00 -0.64 6.52
CA VAL A 131 11.58 -0.24 5.23
C VAL A 131 10.67 -0.72 4.11
N LEU A 132 10.18 0.23 3.31
CA LEU A 132 9.51 0.00 2.03
C LEU A 132 10.41 0.45 0.89
N VAL A 133 10.28 -0.20 -0.27
CA VAL A 133 11.05 0.13 -1.48
C VAL A 133 10.11 0.15 -2.66
N ASP A 134 10.27 1.14 -3.53
CA ASP A 134 9.60 1.13 -4.82
C ASP A 134 10.04 -0.04 -5.69
N MET A 135 9.05 -0.76 -6.21
CA MET A 135 9.25 -1.86 -7.14
C MET A 135 8.57 -1.54 -8.46
N VAL A 136 9.36 -1.27 -9.50
CA VAL A 136 8.83 -0.98 -10.83
C VAL A 136 8.56 -2.27 -11.58
N LEU A 137 7.29 -2.64 -11.68
CA LEU A 137 6.85 -3.91 -12.29
C LEU A 137 6.29 -3.76 -13.71
N ASN A 138 5.84 -2.55 -14.08
CA ASN A 138 5.19 -2.33 -15.37
C ASN A 138 6.17 -2.36 -16.55
N HIS A 139 7.43 -1.99 -16.32
CA HIS A 139 8.47 -1.88 -17.36
C HIS A 139 9.86 -2.10 -16.78
N THR A 140 10.83 -2.37 -17.65
CA THR A 140 12.27 -2.45 -17.34
C THR A 140 13.05 -1.48 -18.23
N SER A 141 14.32 -1.23 -17.90
CA SER A 141 15.24 -0.52 -18.81
C SER A 141 15.41 -1.27 -20.14
N ASN A 142 15.72 -0.54 -21.22
CA ASN A 142 16.20 -1.13 -22.46
C ASN A 142 17.58 -1.80 -22.30
N GLU A 143 18.33 -1.52 -21.23
CA GLU A 143 19.57 -2.21 -20.89
C GLU A 143 19.35 -3.51 -20.10
N ASN A 144 18.11 -3.80 -19.70
CA ASN A 144 17.80 -5.03 -18.95
C ASN A 144 18.14 -6.28 -19.79
N PRO A 145 18.75 -7.33 -19.20
CA PRO A 145 19.11 -8.55 -19.92
C PRO A 145 17.95 -9.21 -20.67
N TRP A 146 16.72 -9.14 -20.15
CA TRP A 146 15.53 -9.69 -20.81
C TRP A 146 15.23 -8.94 -22.10
N PHE A 147 15.26 -7.60 -22.05
CA PHE A 147 15.05 -6.76 -23.23
C PHE A 147 16.15 -6.99 -24.28
N GLN A 148 17.41 -7.03 -23.85
CA GLN A 148 18.55 -7.29 -24.73
C GLN A 148 18.47 -8.68 -25.39
N ALA A 149 18.00 -9.70 -24.67
CA ALA A 149 17.80 -11.04 -25.23
C ALA A 149 16.68 -11.05 -26.28
N ALA A 150 15.53 -10.43 -25.99
CA ALA A 150 14.40 -10.33 -26.90
C ALA A 150 14.71 -9.52 -28.18
N LEU A 151 15.57 -8.50 -28.06
CA LEU A 151 16.02 -7.67 -29.17
C LEU A 151 16.96 -8.43 -30.13
N LYS A 152 17.87 -9.25 -29.58
CA LYS A 152 18.89 -9.99 -30.36
C LYS A 152 18.34 -11.20 -31.10
N ASP A 153 17.34 -11.87 -30.54
CA ASP A 153 16.82 -13.13 -31.05
C ASP A 153 15.28 -13.13 -31.02
N THR A 154 14.68 -13.27 -32.20
CA THR A 154 13.22 -13.33 -32.37
C THR A 154 12.60 -14.61 -31.79
N THR A 155 13.41 -15.60 -31.42
CA THR A 155 13.00 -16.87 -30.79
C THR A 155 13.34 -16.95 -29.30
N SER A 156 13.91 -15.89 -28.73
CA SER A 156 14.23 -15.80 -27.31
C SER A 156 12.99 -16.06 -26.43
N PRO A 157 13.12 -16.76 -25.28
CA PRO A 157 12.02 -16.94 -24.33
C PRO A 157 11.58 -15.63 -23.64
N TYR A 158 12.30 -14.53 -23.87
CA TYR A 158 12.00 -13.20 -23.34
C TYR A 158 11.26 -12.30 -24.36
N ARG A 159 10.89 -12.83 -25.52
CA ARG A 159 10.15 -12.09 -26.57
C ARG A 159 8.65 -12.38 -26.55
#